data_AF-A0AA43U8T9-F1
#
_entry.id   AF-A0AA43U8T9-F1
#
_cell.length_a   1.000
_cell.length_b   1.000
_cell.length_c   1.000
_cell.angle_alpha   90.00
_cell.angle_beta   90.00
_cell.angle_gamma   90.00
#
_symmetry.space_group_name_H-M   'P 1'
#
loop_
_entity.id
_entity.type
_entity.pdbx_description
1 polymer ?
#
loop_
_entity_poly.entity_id
_entity_poly.type
_entity_poly.pdbx_seq_one_letter_code
_entity_poly.pdbx_strand_id
1 'polypeptide(L)'
;MKWFNNPQCVEDLKAQYKRLAMDHHPDRGGRTADMQEINNEYDSLFQRLKDIHRAASGATYTAKEATSEKAEDFREIFNRLINLAGLHIEICGSWVWVSGDTKKYKDVLKHLSFRWSQSKTAWYYHSTPYRKRNSRNYSLDEIRDLYGSETVRSGSPLAMQIV
;
A
#
# COMPACT_ATOMS: atom_id res chain seq x y z
N MET A 1 6.35 13.85 15.41
CA MET A 1 6.41 13.24 14.07
C MET A 1 6.66 14.36 13.09
N LYS A 2 7.71 14.23 12.28
CA LYS A 2 8.13 15.22 11.27
C LYS A 2 7.39 14.99 9.96
N TRP A 3 7.22 13.73 9.56
CA TRP A 3 6.72 13.36 8.22
C TRP A 3 5.27 12.91 8.22
N PHE A 4 4.84 12.19 9.27
CA PHE A 4 3.49 11.63 9.34
C PHE A 4 2.50 12.54 10.07
N ASN A 5 1.31 12.72 9.49
CA ASN A 5 0.21 13.48 10.07
C ASN A 5 -0.72 12.56 10.87
N ASN A 6 -0.24 12.11 12.03
CA ASN A 6 -0.99 11.37 13.05
C ASN A 6 -1.93 10.26 12.51
N PRO A 7 -1.40 9.24 11.79
CA PRO A 7 -2.21 8.14 11.28
C PRO A 7 -2.93 7.40 12.41
N GLN A 8 -4.21 7.08 12.21
CA GLN A 8 -5.04 6.43 13.23
C GLN A 8 -5.10 4.90 13.08
N CYS A 9 -4.76 4.39 11.89
CA CYS A 9 -4.72 2.96 11.60
C CYS A 9 -3.60 2.64 10.60
N VAL A 10 -3.35 1.34 10.38
CA VAL A 10 -2.33 0.88 9.44
C VAL A 10 -2.60 1.32 8.01
N GLU A 11 -3.88 1.44 7.61
CA GLU A 11 -4.26 1.91 6.28
C GLU A 11 -3.83 3.37 6.06
N ASP A 12 -4.13 4.25 7.01
CA ASP A 12 -3.73 5.66 6.96
C ASP A 12 -2.20 5.80 6.91
N LEU A 13 -1.50 4.97 7.70
CA LEU A 13 -0.05 4.96 7.75
C LEU A 13 0.57 4.55 6.40
N LYS A 14 0.07 3.47 5.79
CA LYS A 14 0.55 2.98 4.49
C LYS A 14 0.24 3.95 3.35
N ALA A 15 -0.92 4.59 3.40
CA ALA A 15 -1.31 5.66 2.47
C ALA A 15 -0.34 6.85 2.56
N GLN A 16 -0.07 7.37 3.76
CA GLN A 16 0.87 8.46 3.95
C GLN A 16 2.29 8.09 3.53
N TYR A 17 2.76 6.90 3.92
CA TYR A 17 4.08 6.40 3.52
C TYR A 17 4.22 6.35 2.00
N LYS A 18 3.21 5.84 1.30
CA LYS A 18 3.18 5.76 -0.16
C LYS A 18 3.34 7.13 -0.83
N ARG A 19 2.65 8.17 -0.34
CA ARG A 19 2.79 9.55 -0.84
C ARG A 19 4.18 10.10 -0.56
N LEU A 20 4.65 9.97 0.68
CA LEU A 20 5.98 10.42 1.08
C LEU A 20 7.10 9.74 0.28
N ALA A 21 7.01 8.43 0.08
CA ALA A 21 7.95 7.68 -0.74
C ALA A 21 7.87 8.11 -2.21
N MET A 22 6.70 8.41 -2.75
CA MET A 22 6.59 8.98 -4.11
C MET A 22 7.36 10.27 -4.32
N ASP A 23 7.34 11.14 -3.31
CA ASP A 23 7.92 12.47 -3.37
C ASP A 23 9.41 12.49 -3.01
N HIS A 24 9.84 11.63 -2.08
CA HIS A 24 11.20 11.66 -1.51
C HIS A 24 12.09 10.46 -1.90
N HIS A 25 11.62 9.52 -2.73
CA HIS A 25 12.46 8.38 -3.12
C HIS A 25 13.69 8.83 -3.94
N PRO A 26 14.91 8.34 -3.63
CA PRO A 26 16.13 8.71 -4.35
C PRO A 26 16.07 8.47 -5.87
N ASP A 27 15.51 7.33 -6.30
CA ASP A 27 15.32 7.01 -7.73
C ASP A 27 14.35 7.97 -8.45
N ARG A 28 13.66 8.83 -7.70
CA ARG A 28 12.73 9.86 -8.21
C ARG A 28 13.25 11.28 -8.00
N GLY A 29 14.52 11.44 -7.62
CA GLY A 29 15.15 12.73 -7.38
C GLY A 29 15.03 13.25 -5.94
N GLY A 30 14.52 12.43 -5.02
CA GLY A 30 14.48 12.76 -3.60
C GLY A 30 15.81 12.56 -2.87
N ARG A 31 15.89 13.01 -1.62
CA ARG A 31 17.10 12.88 -0.79
C ARG A 31 17.06 11.59 0.01
N THR A 32 18.15 10.82 -0.02
CA THR A 32 18.30 9.59 0.78
C THR A 32 18.10 9.84 2.28
N ALA A 33 18.55 10.99 2.79
CA ALA A 33 18.36 11.36 4.20
C ALA A 33 16.88 11.50 4.58
N ASP A 34 16.07 12.15 3.73
CA ASP A 34 14.63 12.31 3.96
C ASP A 34 13.94 10.93 3.95
N MET A 35 14.27 10.08 2.97
CA MET A 35 13.71 8.73 2.89
C MET A 35 14.09 7.86 4.10
N GLN A 36 15.30 8.01 4.64
CA GLN A 36 15.72 7.32 5.87
C GLN A 36 14.91 7.77 7.08
N GLU A 37 14.68 9.06 7.25
CA GLU A 37 13.82 9.58 8.32
C GLU A 37 12.37 9.10 8.19
N ILE A 38 11.81 9.13 6.97
CA ILE A 38 10.46 8.61 6.68
C ILE A 38 10.37 7.13 7.05
N ASN A 39 11.37 6.32 6.67
CA ASN A 39 11.43 4.90 7.02
C ASN A 39 11.47 4.66 8.53
N ASN A 40 12.28 5.43 9.26
CA ASN A 40 12.41 5.29 10.71
C ASN A 40 11.11 5.65 11.45
N GLU A 41 10.44 6.74 11.04
CA GLU A 41 9.13 7.10 11.59
C GLU A 41 8.06 6.06 11.24
N TYR A 42 8.07 5.56 9.99
CA TYR A 42 7.17 4.50 9.54
C TYR A 42 7.31 3.24 10.38
N ASP A 43 8.53 2.74 10.58
CA ASP A 43 8.79 1.53 11.38
C ASP A 43 8.24 1.68 12.81
N SER A 44 8.47 2.84 13.43
CA SER A 44 7.99 3.15 14.79
C SER A 44 6.46 3.21 14.87
N LEU A 45 5.82 3.83 13.88
CA LEU A 45 4.35 3.92 13.81
C LEU A 45 3.71 2.58 13.46
N PHE A 46 4.35 1.81 12.58
CA PHE A 46 3.87 0.50 12.18
C PHE A 46 3.79 -0.44 13.36
N GLN A 47 4.80 -0.47 14.24
CA GLN A 47 4.75 -1.28 15.46
C GLN A 47 3.53 -0.97 16.36
N ARG A 48 3.07 0.28 16.36
CA ARG A 48 1.91 0.74 17.15
C ARG A 48 0.58 0.51 16.46
N LEU A 49 0.55 0.63 15.13
CA LEU A 49 -0.68 0.71 14.34
C LEU A 49 -0.96 -0.55 13.54
N LYS A 50 -0.02 -1.50 13.40
CA LYS A 50 -0.13 -2.67 12.51
C LYS A 50 -1.38 -3.53 12.75
N ASP A 51 -1.89 -3.54 13.98
CA ASP A 51 -3.08 -4.30 14.36
C ASP A 51 -4.33 -3.41 14.47
N ILE A 52 -4.23 -2.10 14.20
CA ILE A 52 -5.36 -1.16 14.24
C ILE A 52 -5.81 -0.91 12.80
N HIS A 53 -7.07 -1.22 12.52
CA HIS A 53 -7.68 -1.18 11.20
C HIS A 53 -8.90 -0.29 11.15
N ARG A 54 -9.22 0.24 9.97
CA ARG A 54 -10.46 0.99 9.71
C ARG A 54 -11.56 0.08 9.16
N ALA A 55 -12.70 0.04 9.84
CA ALA A 55 -13.90 -0.62 9.34
C ALA A 55 -14.61 0.23 8.29
N ALA A 56 -15.49 -0.40 7.50
CA ALA A 56 -16.33 0.29 6.52
C ALA A 56 -17.23 1.38 7.12
N SER A 57 -17.57 1.28 8.41
CA SER A 57 -18.30 2.32 9.15
C SER A 57 -17.45 3.55 9.48
N GLY A 58 -16.15 3.54 9.16
CA GLY A 58 -15.19 4.59 9.50
C GLY A 58 -14.55 4.42 10.89
N ALA A 59 -15.11 3.57 11.75
CA ALA A 59 -14.56 3.29 13.08
C ALA A 59 -13.26 2.48 13.02
N THR A 60 -12.31 2.81 13.90
CA THR A 60 -11.09 2.02 14.07
C THR A 60 -11.32 0.86 15.03
N TYR A 61 -10.74 -0.29 14.74
CA TYR A 61 -10.78 -1.48 15.61
C TYR A 61 -9.42 -2.17 15.64
N THR A 62 -9.11 -2.84 16.75
CA THR A 62 -7.92 -3.69 16.85
C THR A 62 -8.25 -5.10 16.36
N ALA A 63 -7.42 -5.64 15.46
CA ALA A 63 -7.51 -7.02 15.00
C ALA A 63 -7.40 -7.98 16.20
N LYS A 64 -8.18 -9.07 16.15
CA LYS A 64 -8.16 -10.09 17.21
C LYS A 64 -6.89 -10.94 17.17
N GLU A 65 -6.33 -11.11 15.98
CA GLU A 65 -5.10 -11.86 15.74
C GLU A 65 -4.03 -10.85 15.32
N ALA A 66 -2.86 -10.93 15.97
CA ALA A 66 -1.74 -10.06 15.62
C ALA A 66 -1.27 -10.38 14.19
N THR A 67 -1.02 -9.34 13.41
CA THR A 67 -0.45 -9.50 12.07
C THR A 67 0.99 -10.01 12.15
N SER A 68 1.34 -10.92 11.23
CA SER A 68 2.72 -11.35 10.98
C SER A 68 3.47 -10.38 10.07
N GLU A 69 2.78 -9.39 9.52
CA GLU A 69 3.36 -8.39 8.63
C GLU A 69 4.45 -7.60 9.32
N LYS A 70 5.58 -7.43 8.64
CA LYS A 70 6.67 -6.56 9.05
C LYS A 70 6.60 -5.26 8.26
N ALA A 71 7.05 -4.18 8.89
CA ALA A 71 7.18 -2.89 8.22
C ALA A 71 8.08 -3.00 6.96
N GLU A 72 9.13 -3.83 7.05
CA GLU A 72 10.06 -4.12 5.94
C GLU A 72 9.37 -4.74 4.73
N ASP A 73 8.42 -5.66 4.92
CA ASP A 73 7.69 -6.31 3.82
C ASP A 73 6.99 -5.27 2.93
N PHE A 74 6.28 -4.32 3.57
CA PHE A 74 5.57 -3.27 2.84
C PHE A 74 6.53 -2.29 2.16
N ARG A 75 7.65 -1.95 2.82
CA ARG A 75 8.68 -1.06 2.24
C ARG A 75 9.34 -1.69 1.03
N GLU A 76 9.70 -2.97 1.10
CA GLU A 76 10.30 -3.71 -0.01
C GLU A 76 9.34 -3.78 -1.20
N ILE A 77 8.08 -4.16 -0.96
CA ILE A 77 7.03 -4.16 -1.98
C ILE A 77 6.94 -2.79 -2.64
N PHE A 78 6.85 -1.72 -1.85
CA PHE A 78 6.67 -0.38 -2.41
C PHE A 78 7.89 0.10 -3.20
N ASN A 79 9.10 -0.05 -2.66
CA ASN A 79 10.35 0.30 -3.34
C ASN A 79 10.52 -0.46 -4.66
N ARG A 80 10.05 -1.72 -4.72
CA ARG A 80 10.08 -2.46 -5.97
C ARG A 80 9.06 -1.94 -6.96
N LEU A 81 7.82 -1.66 -6.52
CA LEU A 81 6.72 -1.22 -7.38
C LEU A 81 6.91 0.20 -7.93
N ILE A 82 7.52 1.11 -7.17
CA ILE A 82 7.63 2.53 -7.53
C ILE A 82 8.43 2.76 -8.84
N ASN A 83 9.37 1.87 -9.11
CA ASN A 83 10.26 1.89 -10.27
C ASN A 83 9.67 1.20 -11.51
N LEU A 84 8.52 0.53 -11.38
CA LEU A 84 7.89 -0.21 -12.47
C LEU A 84 6.89 0.69 -13.20
N ALA A 85 7.26 1.29 -14.32
CA ALA A 85 6.41 2.25 -15.01
C ALA A 85 5.10 1.65 -15.56
N GLY A 86 3.99 2.37 -15.36
CA GLY A 86 2.68 2.02 -15.90
C GLY A 86 1.86 1.08 -15.01
N LEU A 87 2.23 0.92 -13.74
CA LEU A 87 1.39 0.24 -12.75
C LEU A 87 0.49 1.25 -12.03
N HIS A 88 -0.71 0.79 -11.70
CA HIS A 88 -1.65 1.49 -10.84
C HIS A 88 -1.68 0.74 -9.50
N ILE A 89 -1.08 1.34 -8.48
CA ILE A 89 -1.02 0.78 -7.13
C ILE A 89 -2.16 1.40 -6.33
N GLU A 90 -3.04 0.57 -5.81
CA GLU A 90 -4.24 0.94 -5.08
C GLU A 90 -4.23 0.26 -3.71
N ILE A 91 -4.46 1.02 -2.63
CA ILE A 91 -4.61 0.46 -1.28
C ILE A 91 -6.10 0.50 -0.94
N CYS A 92 -6.70 -0.66 -0.65
CA CYS A 92 -8.09 -0.77 -0.21
C CYS A 92 -8.13 -1.57 1.11
N GLY A 93 -8.39 -0.89 2.22
CA GLY A 93 -8.21 -1.51 3.53
C GLY A 93 -6.78 -2.02 3.69
N SER A 94 -6.61 -3.23 4.23
CA SER A 94 -5.30 -3.87 4.40
C SER A 94 -4.72 -4.52 3.12
N TRP A 95 -5.36 -4.33 1.95
CA TRP A 95 -4.99 -4.98 0.70
C TRP A 95 -4.30 -4.00 -0.24
N VAL A 96 -3.23 -4.47 -0.89
CA VAL A 96 -2.56 -3.75 -1.98
C VAL A 96 -3.00 -4.38 -3.29
N TRP A 97 -3.63 -3.59 -4.14
CA TRP A 97 -4.05 -3.94 -5.49
C TRP A 97 -3.12 -3.31 -6.52
N VAL A 98 -2.74 -4.07 -7.54
CA VAL A 98 -1.88 -3.58 -8.64
C VAL A 98 -2.53 -3.93 -9.98
N SER A 99 -2.80 -2.89 -10.77
CA SER A 99 -3.37 -2.98 -12.12
C SER A 99 -2.56 -2.14 -13.12
N GLY A 100 -3.03 -1.99 -14.37
CA GLY A 100 -2.28 -1.32 -15.44
C GLY A 100 -1.43 -2.28 -16.27
N ASP A 101 -0.25 -1.85 -16.70
CA ASP A 101 0.67 -2.62 -17.54
C ASP A 101 1.46 -3.68 -16.74
N THR A 102 0.73 -4.61 -16.15
CA THR A 102 1.26 -5.62 -15.22
C THR A 102 1.87 -6.83 -15.92
N LYS A 103 1.59 -7.04 -17.21
CA LYS A 103 2.03 -8.24 -17.96
C LYS A 103 3.55 -8.36 -17.99
N LYS A 104 4.27 -7.26 -18.23
CA LYS A 104 5.74 -7.21 -18.28
C LYS A 104 6.41 -7.41 -16.91
N TYR A 105 5.67 -7.23 -15.82
CA TYR A 105 6.17 -7.33 -14.45
C TYR A 105 5.60 -8.55 -13.69
N LYS A 106 4.95 -9.48 -14.39
CA LYS A 106 4.31 -10.66 -13.80
C LYS A 106 5.23 -11.43 -12.86
N ASP A 107 6.48 -11.67 -13.26
CA ASP A 107 7.41 -12.47 -12.46
C ASP A 107 7.89 -11.71 -11.22
N VAL A 108 8.06 -10.39 -11.32
CA VAL A 108 8.36 -9.52 -10.17
C VAL A 108 7.20 -9.54 -9.17
N LEU A 109 5.96 -9.40 -9.65
CA LEU A 109 4.77 -9.42 -8.78
C LEU A 109 4.62 -10.77 -8.07
N LYS A 110 4.85 -11.88 -8.77
CA LYS A 110 4.86 -13.21 -8.15
C LYS A 110 5.94 -13.36 -7.09
N HIS A 111 7.14 -12.83 -7.34
CA HIS A 111 8.25 -12.88 -6.38
C HIS A 111 7.91 -12.10 -5.10
N LEU A 112 7.22 -10.97 -5.25
CA LEU A 112 6.67 -10.18 -4.14
C LEU A 112 5.41 -10.80 -3.49
N SER A 113 5.12 -12.08 -3.76
CA SER A 113 3.96 -12.81 -3.24
C SER A 113 2.59 -12.24 -3.62
N PHE A 114 2.51 -11.40 -4.67
CA PHE A 114 1.22 -10.99 -5.22
C PHE A 114 0.53 -12.17 -5.91
N ARG A 115 -0.80 -12.20 -5.82
CA ARG A 115 -1.64 -13.18 -6.53
C ARG A 115 -2.52 -12.49 -7.54
N TRP A 116 -2.75 -13.14 -8.68
CA TRP A 116 -3.64 -12.64 -9.72
C TRP A 116 -5.10 -12.95 -9.38
N SER A 117 -5.98 -11.95 -9.51
CA SER A 117 -7.43 -12.12 -9.48
C SER A 117 -7.98 -12.01 -10.90
N GLN A 118 -8.49 -13.13 -11.43
CA GLN A 118 -9.07 -13.15 -12.78
C GLN A 118 -10.32 -12.27 -12.89
N SER A 119 -11.21 -12.31 -11.90
CA SER A 119 -12.47 -11.54 -11.92
C SER A 119 -12.29 -10.04 -11.78
N LYS A 120 -11.19 -9.60 -11.15
CA LYS A 120 -10.85 -8.18 -10.96
C LYS A 120 -9.79 -7.69 -11.92
N THR A 121 -9.24 -8.59 -12.73
CA THR A 121 -8.14 -8.32 -13.67
C THR A 121 -6.99 -7.53 -13.03
N ALA A 122 -6.64 -7.89 -11.80
CA ALA A 122 -5.65 -7.18 -11.00
C ALA A 122 -4.87 -8.14 -10.09
N TRP A 123 -3.65 -7.75 -9.75
CA TRP A 123 -2.84 -8.42 -8.73
C TRP A 123 -3.22 -7.89 -7.34
N TYR A 124 -3.14 -8.75 -6.33
CA TYR A 124 -3.36 -8.36 -4.96
C TYR A 124 -2.32 -8.97 -4.02
N TYR A 125 -2.02 -8.22 -2.96
CA TYR A 125 -1.23 -8.64 -1.82
C TYR A 125 -2.01 -8.31 -0.54
N HIS A 126 -1.97 -9.22 0.42
CA HIS A 126 -2.47 -8.99 1.77
C HIS A 126 -1.61 -9.81 2.74
N SER A 127 -1.45 -9.32 3.98
CA SER A 127 -0.82 -10.07 5.04
C SER A 127 -1.74 -11.17 5.58
N THR A 128 -1.14 -12.24 6.11
CA THR A 128 -1.86 -13.35 6.77
C THR A 128 -1.96 -13.09 8.28
N PRO A 129 -2.98 -13.63 8.97
CA PRO A 129 -4.01 -14.55 8.48
C PRO A 129 -5.29 -13.84 8.00
N TYR A 130 -5.59 -13.90 6.70
CA TYR A 130 -6.92 -13.58 6.19
C TYR A 130 -7.69 -14.87 5.93
N ARG A 131 -8.85 -15.03 6.57
CA ARG A 131 -9.77 -16.14 6.31
C ARG A 131 -11.14 -15.62 5.90
N LYS A 132 -11.51 -15.89 4.65
CA LYS A 132 -12.82 -15.53 4.11
C LYS A 132 -13.92 -16.27 4.89
N ARG A 133 -14.79 -15.53 5.57
CA ARG A 133 -15.91 -16.12 6.34
C ARG A 133 -17.13 -16.47 5.50
N ASN A 134 -17.31 -15.83 4.34
CA ASN A 134 -18.46 -16.05 3.46
C ASN A 134 -18.02 -16.41 2.03
N SER A 135 -18.92 -16.95 1.21
CA SER A 135 -18.64 -17.26 -0.19
C SER A 135 -18.76 -16.05 -1.12
N ARG A 136 -19.32 -14.93 -0.65
CA ARG A 136 -19.62 -13.74 -1.47
C ARG A 136 -18.36 -13.19 -2.13
N ASN A 137 -18.44 -12.94 -3.43
CA ASN A 137 -17.35 -12.35 -4.21
C ASN A 137 -17.69 -10.89 -4.46
N TYR A 138 -16.91 -9.97 -3.89
CA TYR A 138 -17.01 -8.55 -4.19
C TYR A 138 -16.22 -8.22 -5.46
N SER A 139 -16.73 -7.32 -6.29
CA SER A 139 -15.99 -6.62 -7.35
C SER A 139 -14.93 -5.68 -6.76
N LEU A 140 -14.06 -5.09 -7.59
CA LEU A 140 -13.15 -4.06 -7.09
C LEU A 140 -13.90 -2.81 -6.64
N ASP A 141 -14.92 -2.40 -7.38
CA ASP A 141 -15.72 -1.22 -7.03
C ASP A 141 -16.44 -1.39 -5.70
N GLU A 142 -17.06 -2.56 -5.45
CA GLU A 142 -17.65 -2.84 -4.13
C GLU A 142 -16.60 -2.82 -3.00
N ILE A 143 -15.35 -3.22 -3.26
CA ILE A 143 -14.28 -3.14 -2.26
C ILE A 143 -13.89 -1.67 -2.01
N ARG A 144 -13.83 -0.85 -3.06
CA ARG A 144 -13.58 0.60 -2.95
C ARG A 144 -14.68 1.29 -2.15
N ASP A 145 -15.94 0.95 -2.41
CA ASP A 145 -17.08 1.53 -1.71
C ASP A 145 -17.08 1.16 -0.22
N LEU A 146 -16.63 -0.05 0.11
CA LEU A 146 -16.59 -0.54 1.49
C LEU A 146 -15.42 0.03 2.30
N TYR A 147 -14.23 0.16 1.71
CA TYR A 147 -13.01 0.47 2.47
C TYR A 147 -12.35 1.79 2.08
N GLY A 148 -12.93 2.49 1.09
CA GLY A 148 -12.24 3.54 0.35
C GLY A 148 -11.13 2.96 -0.52
N SER A 149 -10.52 3.83 -1.33
CA SER A 149 -9.28 3.47 -1.99
C SER A 149 -8.37 4.66 -2.22
N GLU A 150 -7.06 4.38 -2.17
CA GLU A 150 -6.04 5.34 -2.54
C GLU A 150 -5.17 4.81 -3.67
N THR A 151 -5.28 5.45 -4.83
CA THR A 151 -4.59 5.05 -6.05
C THR A 151 -3.43 5.97 -6.39
N VAL A 152 -2.33 5.39 -6.85
CA VAL A 152 -1.14 6.10 -7.32
C VAL A 152 -0.58 5.39 -8.54
N ARG A 153 -0.09 6.17 -9.51
CA ARG A 153 0.55 5.65 -10.72
C ARG A 153 2.06 5.57 -10.55
N SER A 154 2.65 4.41 -10.77
CA SER A 154 4.09 4.24 -10.76
C SER A 154 4.73 4.77 -12.06
N GLY A 155 5.91 5.36 -11.93
CA GLY A 155 6.74 5.76 -13.06
C GLY A 155 6.19 6.91 -13.93
N SER A 156 5.55 7.94 -13.37
CA SER A 156 5.52 9.24 -14.06
C SER A 156 6.80 10.02 -13.76
N PRO A 157 7.44 10.65 -14.77
CA PRO A 157 8.34 11.77 -14.53
C PRO A 157 7.54 12.81 -13.75
N LEU A 158 8.12 13.40 -12.71
CA LEU A 158 7.60 14.63 -12.12
C LEU A 158 7.49 15.67 -13.23
N ALA A 159 6.30 15.81 -13.83
CA ALA A 159 5.95 17.03 -14.52
C ALA A 159 5.84 18.08 -13.41
N MET A 160 6.87 18.91 -13.31
CA MET A 160 6.87 20.11 -12.50
C MET A 160 5.56 20.88 -12.78
N GLN A 161 4.65 20.91 -11.82
CA GLN A 161 3.65 21.96 -11.77
C GLN A 161 4.27 23.12 -11.00
N ILE A 162 4.95 23.98 -11.74
CA ILE A 162 5.06 25.38 -11.39
C ILE A 162 3.78 26.03 -11.92
N VAL A 163 2.93 26.51 -11.02
CA VAL A 163 2.00 27.62 -11.28
C VAL A 163 2.14 28.58 -10.12
#